data_AF-A0A0X8FCK6-F1
#
_entry.id   AF-A0A0X8FCK6-F1
#
_cell.length_a   1.000
_cell.length_b   1.000
_cell.length_c   1.000
_cell.angle_alpha   90.00
_cell.angle_beta   90.00
_cell.angle_gamma   90.00
#
_symmetry.space_group_name_H-M   'P 1'
#
loop_
_entity.id
_entity.type
_entity.pdbx_description
1 polymer ?
#
loop_
_entity_poly.entity_id
_entity_poly.type
_entity_poly.pdbx_seq_one_letter_code
_entity_poly.pdbx_strand_id
1 'polypeptide(L)'
;MTQTIYTVYWENKRHGVRKQHGSYKSEEEAIEGIKAWWELQKDKYDNVNYERTNTGALEITYDDDNYVYRVEKEESDQELPSRQYKLRSEGENEANRKKYNLHDEEFLFDELAEPYRDRLILSMASSQKARDHVYDERGRLIRNLDQRPPKA
;
A
#
# COMPACT_ATOMS: atom_id res chain seq x y z
N MET A 1 5.82 -5.17 -25.16
CA MET A 1 7.01 -5.86 -24.63
C MET A 1 6.55 -6.48 -23.34
N THR A 2 6.59 -7.80 -23.25
CA THR A 2 6.20 -8.49 -22.03
C THR A 2 7.26 -8.24 -20.97
N GLN A 3 6.86 -7.74 -19.81
CA GLN A 3 7.76 -7.52 -18.68
C GLN A 3 7.38 -8.45 -17.54
N THR A 4 8.37 -8.91 -16.79
CA THR A 4 8.13 -9.60 -15.52
C THR A 4 7.76 -8.56 -14.47
N ILE A 5 6.64 -8.76 -13.80
CA ILE A 5 6.23 -7.96 -12.65
C ILE A 5 6.07 -8.86 -11.43
N TYR A 6 6.28 -8.27 -10.27
CA TYR A 6 6.12 -8.92 -8.97
C TYR A 6 4.98 -8.23 -8.26
N THR A 7 3.86 -8.92 -8.08
CA THR A 7 2.68 -8.36 -7.43
C THR A 7 2.60 -8.85 -6.00
N VAL A 8 2.50 -7.90 -5.06
CA VAL A 8 2.33 -8.16 -3.63
C VAL A 8 0.86 -8.24 -3.31
N TYR A 9 0.46 -9.35 -2.68
CA TYR A 9 -0.85 -9.56 -2.11
C TYR A 9 -0.73 -9.69 -0.61
N TRP A 10 -1.61 -9.03 0.14
CA TRP A 10 -1.86 -9.31 1.53
C TRP A 10 -3.05 -10.26 1.62
N GLU A 11 -2.88 -11.38 2.31
CA GLU A 11 -3.90 -12.41 2.45
C GLU A 11 -4.19 -12.69 3.94
N ASN A 12 -5.46 -12.71 4.29
CA ASN A 12 -5.97 -13.23 5.55
C ASN A 12 -6.60 -14.59 5.30
N LYS A 13 -5.89 -15.66 5.64
CA LYS A 13 -6.30 -17.06 5.45
C LYS A 13 -7.56 -17.41 6.24
N ARG A 14 -7.77 -16.80 7.41
CA ARG A 14 -8.95 -17.04 8.27
C ARG A 14 -10.26 -16.59 7.62
N HIS A 15 -10.23 -15.47 6.91
CA HIS A 15 -11.41 -14.88 6.29
C HIS A 15 -11.44 -15.00 4.76
N GLY A 16 -10.43 -15.63 4.15
CA GLY A 16 -10.29 -15.74 2.69
C GLY A 16 -10.18 -14.37 2.00
N VAL A 17 -9.68 -13.35 2.70
CA VAL A 17 -9.54 -11.99 2.15
C VAL A 17 -8.17 -11.88 1.49
N ARG A 18 -8.16 -11.48 0.22
CA ARG A 18 -6.95 -11.18 -0.54
C ARG A 18 -7.01 -9.75 -1.06
N LYS A 19 -5.98 -8.96 -0.79
CA LYS A 19 -5.89 -7.55 -1.22
C LYS A 19 -4.56 -7.33 -1.93
N GLN A 20 -4.60 -6.74 -3.11
CA GLN A 20 -3.38 -6.37 -3.83
C GLN A 20 -2.79 -5.08 -3.26
N HIS A 21 -1.56 -5.15 -2.76
CA HIS A 21 -0.85 -4.01 -2.21
C HIS A 21 -0.22 -3.17 -3.32
N GLY A 22 0.70 -3.75 -4.11
CA GLY A 22 1.44 -3.07 -5.16
C GLY A 22 2.04 -4.04 -6.17
N SER A 23 2.53 -3.51 -7.30
CA SER A 23 3.24 -4.28 -8.33
C SER A 23 4.60 -3.63 -8.61
N TYR A 24 5.63 -4.46 -8.78
CA TYR A 24 7.05 -4.07 -8.74
C TYR A 24 7.83 -4.67 -9.91
N LYS A 25 9.01 -4.11 -10.22
CA LYS A 25 9.88 -4.65 -11.29
C LYS A 25 10.73 -5.81 -10.82
N SER A 26 11.04 -5.87 -9.52
CA SER A 26 11.77 -6.96 -8.90
C SER A 26 11.11 -7.45 -7.62
N GLU A 27 11.46 -8.67 -7.22
CA GLU A 27 11.03 -9.24 -5.95
C GLU A 27 11.63 -8.49 -4.75
N GLU A 28 12.86 -8.00 -4.88
CA GLU A 28 13.52 -7.20 -3.84
C GLU A 28 12.73 -5.92 -3.56
N GLU A 29 12.31 -5.21 -4.60
CA GLU A 29 11.46 -4.03 -4.47
C GLU A 29 10.10 -4.36 -3.83
N ALA A 30 9.53 -5.52 -4.13
CA ALA A 30 8.29 -5.98 -3.53
C ALA A 30 8.45 -6.20 -2.02
N ILE A 31 9.55 -6.82 -1.59
CA ILE A 31 9.88 -7.01 -0.18
C ILE A 31 10.13 -5.66 0.51
N GLU A 32 10.85 -4.74 -0.12
CA GLU A 32 11.06 -3.38 0.41
C GLU A 32 9.75 -2.63 0.56
N GLY A 33 8.82 -2.79 -0.39
CA GLY A 33 7.48 -2.23 -0.30
C GLY A 33 6.68 -2.75 0.90
N ILE A 34 6.75 -4.05 1.17
CA ILE A 34 6.13 -4.67 2.36
C ILE A 34 6.75 -4.11 3.64
N LYS A 35 8.08 -4.03 3.73
CA LYS A 35 8.78 -3.47 4.89
C LYS A 35 8.42 -2.00 5.12
N ALA A 36 8.33 -1.20 4.06
CA ALA A 36 7.92 0.20 4.14
C ALA A 36 6.48 0.34 4.67
N TRP A 37 5.59 -0.58 4.30
CA TRP A 37 4.24 -0.64 4.85
C TRP A 37 4.25 -0.92 6.35
N TRP A 38 5.04 -1.89 6.78
CA TRP A 38 5.18 -2.25 8.20
C TRP A 38 5.71 -1.09 9.05
N GLU A 39 6.72 -0.38 8.53
CA GLU A 39 7.26 0.81 9.18
C GLU A 39 6.21 1.90 9.39
N LEU A 40 5.35 2.15 8.39
CA LEU A 40 4.27 3.13 8.49
C LEU A 40 3.27 2.78 9.59
N GLN A 41 2.86 1.51 9.64
CA GLN A 41 1.91 1.04 10.65
C GLN A 41 2.52 0.99 12.06
N LYS A 42 3.84 1.11 12.18
CA LYS A 42 4.63 0.88 13.41
C LYS A 42 4.40 -0.51 14.00
N ASP A 43 3.99 -1.45 13.17
CA ASP A 43 3.82 -2.82 13.59
C ASP A 43 5.22 -3.43 13.75
N LYS A 44 5.51 -3.87 14.97
CA LYS A 44 6.69 -4.69 15.24
C LYS A 44 6.30 -6.13 14.96
N TYR A 45 6.49 -6.53 13.72
CA TYR A 45 6.27 -7.91 13.32
C TYR A 45 7.43 -8.77 13.80
N ASP A 46 7.16 -9.62 14.77
CA ASP A 46 8.12 -10.63 15.24
C ASP A 46 7.91 -11.94 14.46
N ASN A 47 8.93 -12.80 14.41
CA ASN A 47 8.88 -14.12 13.77
C ASN A 47 8.57 -14.11 12.26
N VAL A 48 9.12 -13.14 11.52
CA VAL A 48 8.97 -13.07 10.07
C VAL A 48 9.64 -14.28 9.40
N ASN A 49 8.86 -15.11 8.70
CA ASN A 49 9.38 -16.25 7.94
C ASN A 49 9.18 -16.03 6.44
N TYR A 50 10.15 -16.44 5.64
CA TYR A 50 10.14 -16.33 4.18
C TYR A 50 10.13 -17.73 3.58
N GLU A 51 9.01 -18.15 2.99
CA GLU A 51 8.85 -19.47 2.40
C GLU A 51 8.56 -19.37 0.90
N ARG A 52 9.19 -20.24 0.10
CA ARG A 52 8.86 -20.40 -1.32
C ARG A 52 7.80 -21.48 -1.48
N THR A 53 6.67 -21.09 -2.04
CA THR A 53 5.60 -22.01 -2.39
C THR A 53 5.99 -22.90 -3.57
N ASN A 54 5.30 -24.03 -3.72
CA ASN A 54 5.47 -24.94 -4.87
C ASN A 54 5.15 -24.25 -6.23
N THR A 55 4.45 -23.12 -6.22
CA THR A 55 4.16 -22.30 -7.40
C THR A 55 5.26 -21.26 -7.68
N GLY A 56 6.32 -21.20 -6.87
CA GLY A 56 7.41 -20.24 -7.00
C GLY A 56 7.13 -18.86 -6.38
N ALA A 57 5.92 -18.63 -5.85
CA ALA A 57 5.59 -17.40 -5.12
C ALA A 57 6.30 -17.37 -3.77
N LEU A 58 6.72 -16.18 -3.34
CA LEU A 58 7.30 -15.96 -2.02
C LEU A 58 6.16 -15.64 -1.04
N GLU A 59 6.05 -16.40 0.03
CA GLU A 59 5.14 -16.14 1.15
C GLU A 59 5.94 -15.62 2.35
N ILE A 60 5.46 -14.53 2.94
CA ILE A 60 6.02 -13.88 4.11
C ILE A 60 4.96 -13.91 5.20
N THR A 61 5.13 -14.81 6.17
CA THR A 61 4.27 -14.89 7.35
C THR A 61 4.89 -14.09 8.50
N TYR A 62 4.05 -13.55 9.36
CA TYR A 62 4.46 -12.68 10.46
C TYR A 62 3.42 -12.73 11.58
N ASP A 63 3.86 -12.73 12.84
CA ASP A 63 3.06 -12.89 14.07
C ASP A 63 2.18 -14.16 14.16
N ASP A 64 1.26 -14.35 13.22
CA ASP A 64 0.23 -15.38 13.16
C ASP A 64 0.12 -15.95 11.73
N ASP A 65 0.03 -17.28 11.61
CA ASP A 65 -0.03 -18.00 10.33
C ASP A 65 -1.24 -17.64 9.45
N ASN A 66 -2.24 -16.94 10.00
CA ASN A 66 -3.41 -16.48 9.27
C ASN A 66 -3.13 -15.25 8.40
N TYR A 67 -2.06 -14.49 8.65
CA TYR A 67 -1.71 -13.31 7.86
C TYR A 67 -0.44 -13.55 7.05
N VAL A 68 -0.52 -13.39 5.74
CA VAL A 68 0.63 -13.61 4.85
C VAL A 68 0.70 -12.51 3.80
N TYR A 69 1.92 -12.06 3.50
CA TYR A 69 2.19 -11.36 2.26
C TYR A 69 2.70 -12.35 1.23
N ARG A 70 2.06 -12.39 0.06
CA ARG A 70 2.42 -13.26 -1.06
C ARG A 70 2.92 -12.42 -2.22
N VAL A 71 4.15 -12.65 -2.64
CA VAL A 71 4.74 -12.04 -3.83
C VAL A 71 4.65 -13.03 -4.98
N GLU A 72 3.83 -12.71 -5.96
CA GLU A 72 3.64 -13.52 -7.16
C GLU A 72 4.38 -12.90 -8.34
N LYS A 73 5.09 -13.75 -9.09
CA LYS A 73 5.76 -13.37 -10.33
C LYS A 73 4.81 -13.65 -11.49
N GLU A 74 4.55 -12.64 -12.31
CA GLU A 74 3.71 -12.78 -13.51
C GLU A 74 4.36 -12.04 -14.69
N GLU A 75 4.09 -12.53 -15.90
CA GLU A 75 4.47 -11.85 -17.14
C GLU A 75 3.28 -11.00 -17.59
N SER A 76 3.49 -9.70 -17.75
CA SER A 76 2.44 -8.76 -18.12
C SER A 76 2.92 -7.82 -19.21
N ASP A 77 2.03 -7.52 -20.15
CA ASP A 77 2.23 -6.48 -21.16
C ASP A 77 1.81 -5.09 -20.65
N GLN A 78 1.25 -5.00 -19.44
CA GLN A 78 0.82 -3.74 -18.84
C GLN A 78 2.01 -3.01 -18.21
N GLU A 79 2.07 -1.69 -18.40
CA GLU A 79 3.04 -0.84 -17.72
C GLU A 79 2.75 -0.80 -16.21
N LEU A 80 3.81 -0.75 -15.40
CA LEU A 80 3.66 -0.62 -13.97
C LEU A 80 3.04 0.74 -13.62
N PRO A 81 2.24 0.83 -12.54
CA PRO A 81 1.71 2.10 -12.09
C PRO A 81 2.83 3.12 -11.86
N SER A 82 2.55 4.38 -12.19
CA SER A 82 3.52 5.44 -11.93
C SER A 82 3.66 5.69 -10.43
N ARG A 83 4.90 5.71 -9.97
CA ARG A 83 5.29 6.14 -8.61
C ARG A 83 5.50 7.65 -8.53
N GLN A 84 5.63 8.32 -9.67
CA GLN A 84 5.84 9.76 -9.70
C GLN A 84 4.56 10.50 -9.32
N TYR A 85 4.72 11.57 -8.57
CA TYR A 85 3.64 12.45 -8.17
C TYR A 85 4.14 13.89 -8.14
N LYS A 86 3.23 14.81 -8.41
CA LYS A 86 3.41 16.25 -8.18
C LYS A 86 2.42 16.66 -7.11
N LEU A 87 2.90 17.33 -6.07
CA LEU A 87 2.03 17.80 -4.99
C LEU A 87 0.93 18.71 -5.52
N ARG A 88 -0.28 18.44 -5.05
CA ARG A 88 -1.43 19.34 -5.22
C ARG A 88 -1.16 20.65 -4.49
N SER A 89 -1.72 21.74 -5.03
CA SER A 89 -1.73 23.02 -4.35
C SER A 89 -2.64 22.97 -3.10
N GLU A 90 -2.43 23.91 -2.17
CA GLU A 90 -3.24 24.04 -0.96
C GLU A 90 -4.74 24.14 -1.29
N GLY A 91 -5.12 24.95 -2.29
CA GLY A 91 -6.51 25.07 -2.72
C GLY A 91 -7.11 23.78 -3.31
N GLU A 92 -6.31 22.96 -3.99
CA GLU A 92 -6.75 21.65 -4.46
C GLU A 92 -6.95 20.67 -3.30
N ASN A 93 -6.07 20.70 -2.29
CA ASN A 93 -6.20 19.87 -1.10
C ASN A 93 -7.45 20.27 -0.30
N GLU A 94 -7.68 21.56 -0.06
CA GLU A 94 -8.89 22.06 0.60
C GLU A 94 -10.18 21.64 -0.14
N ALA A 95 -10.19 21.73 -1.47
CA ALA A 95 -11.32 21.29 -2.28
C ALA A 95 -11.59 19.79 -2.11
N ASN A 96 -10.54 18.96 -2.06
CA ASN A 96 -10.66 17.52 -1.81
C ASN A 96 -11.10 17.23 -0.37
N ARG A 97 -10.56 17.93 0.64
CA ARG A 97 -10.99 17.81 2.04
C ARG A 97 -12.50 18.08 2.17
N LYS A 98 -13.00 19.14 1.53
CA LYS A 98 -14.44 19.47 1.50
C LYS A 98 -15.24 18.41 0.75
N LYS A 99 -14.76 17.95 -0.40
CA LYS A 99 -15.43 16.92 -1.22
C LYS A 99 -15.64 15.61 -0.47
N TYR A 100 -14.63 15.18 0.30
CA TYR A 100 -14.65 13.91 1.04
C TYR A 100 -15.00 14.07 2.52
N ASN A 101 -15.38 15.29 2.94
CA ASN A 101 -15.72 15.64 4.32
C ASN A 101 -14.67 15.16 5.32
N LEU A 102 -13.40 15.52 5.07
CA LEU A 102 -12.27 15.13 5.92
C LEU A 102 -12.22 15.97 7.20
N HIS A 103 -11.94 15.30 8.31
CA HIS A 103 -11.69 15.94 9.60
C HIS A 103 -10.24 16.40 9.76
N ASP A 104 -9.93 17.18 10.79
CA ASP A 104 -8.58 17.73 11.02
C ASP A 104 -7.53 16.65 11.31
N GLU A 105 -7.95 15.48 11.78
CA GLU A 105 -7.09 14.31 12.00
C GLU A 105 -6.93 13.42 10.76
N GLU A 106 -7.66 13.74 9.68
CA GLU A 106 -7.61 13.04 8.39
C GLU A 106 -6.78 13.87 7.38
N PHE A 107 -5.78 13.21 6.79
CA PHE A 107 -4.82 13.79 5.86
C PHE A 107 -4.93 13.10 4.51
N LEU A 108 -4.91 13.89 3.44
CA LEU A 108 -4.68 13.39 2.08
C LEU A 108 -3.19 13.06 1.92
N PHE A 109 -2.89 12.16 0.99
CA PHE A 109 -1.50 11.81 0.63
C PHE A 109 -0.62 13.05 0.40
N ASP A 110 -1.13 14.05 -0.34
CA ASP A 110 -0.39 15.27 -0.66
C ASP A 110 -0.12 16.18 0.56
N GLU A 111 -0.88 16.02 1.64
CA GLU A 111 -0.75 16.79 2.90
C GLU A 111 0.24 16.16 3.88
N LEU A 112 0.61 14.89 3.67
CA LEU A 112 1.57 14.19 4.53
C LEU A 112 2.99 14.75 4.37
N ALA A 113 3.77 14.65 5.46
CA ALA A 113 5.19 14.93 5.41
C ALA A 113 5.91 13.98 4.44
N GLU A 114 6.94 14.48 3.76
CA GLU A 114 7.70 13.75 2.74
C GLU A 114 8.14 12.33 3.16
N PRO A 115 8.66 12.09 4.38
CA PRO A 115 9.06 10.76 4.79
C PRO A 115 7.92 9.74 4.74
N TYR A 116 6.69 10.15 5.05
CA TYR A 116 5.53 9.27 5.00
C TYR A 116 5.04 9.05 3.58
N ARG A 117 5.07 10.11 2.75
CA ARG A 117 4.71 10.01 1.32
C ARG A 117 5.63 9.03 0.59
N ASP A 118 6.93 9.13 0.82
CA ASP A 118 7.91 8.26 0.15
C ASP A 118 7.72 6.80 0.55
N ARG A 119 7.43 6.51 1.82
CA ARG A 119 7.12 5.15 2.29
C ARG A 119 5.79 4.64 1.72
N LEU A 120 4.79 5.49 1.56
CA LEU A 120 3.52 5.12 0.91
C LEU A 120 3.72 4.80 -0.58
N ILE A 121 4.55 5.58 -1.28
CA ILE A 121 4.89 5.30 -2.68
C ILE A 121 5.71 4.02 -2.83
N LEU A 122 6.67 3.79 -1.93
CA LEU A 122 7.46 2.56 -1.93
C LEU A 122 6.56 1.34 -1.64
N SER A 123 5.64 1.45 -0.69
CA SER A 123 4.76 0.35 -0.30
C SER A 123 3.61 0.08 -1.27
N MET A 124 3.02 1.09 -1.90
CA MET A 124 1.91 0.86 -2.84
C MET A 124 2.35 0.78 -4.30
N ALA A 125 3.60 1.17 -4.59
CA ALA A 125 4.17 1.30 -5.93
C ALA A 125 3.30 2.10 -6.93
N SER A 126 2.41 2.96 -6.42
CA SER A 126 1.45 3.71 -7.22
C SER A 126 1.04 4.99 -6.49
N SER A 127 1.27 6.15 -7.13
CA SER A 127 0.83 7.43 -6.59
C SER A 127 -0.68 7.62 -6.64
N GLN A 128 -1.35 7.00 -7.61
CA GLN A 128 -2.81 7.00 -7.68
C GLN A 128 -3.40 6.21 -6.51
N LYS A 129 -2.93 4.98 -6.27
CA LYS A 129 -3.38 4.20 -5.10
C LYS A 129 -3.14 4.96 -3.81
N ALA A 130 -1.97 5.58 -3.64
CA ALA A 130 -1.70 6.38 -2.44
C ALA A 130 -2.71 7.52 -2.29
N ARG A 131 -3.13 8.16 -3.38
CA ARG A 131 -4.14 9.23 -3.35
C ARG A 131 -5.58 8.77 -3.15
N ASP A 132 -5.88 7.49 -3.34
CA ASP A 132 -7.22 6.94 -3.18
C ASP A 132 -7.59 6.64 -1.71
N HIS A 133 -6.69 6.97 -0.78
CA HIS A 133 -6.84 6.70 0.65
C HIS A 133 -6.72 7.97 1.50
N VAL A 134 -7.27 7.87 2.70
CA VAL A 134 -7.16 8.83 3.79
C VAL A 134 -6.19 8.27 4.82
N TYR A 135 -5.30 9.13 5.30
CA TYR A 135 -4.27 8.79 6.26
C TYR A 135 -4.40 9.62 7.53
N ASP A 136 -3.73 9.18 8.60
CA ASP A 136 -3.46 10.04 9.74
C ASP A 136 -2.18 10.88 9.54
N GLU A 137 -1.83 11.71 10.52
CA GLU A 137 -0.60 12.54 10.51
C GLU A 137 0.70 11.75 10.30
N ARG A 138 0.68 10.42 10.50
CA ARG A 138 1.82 9.50 10.41
C ARG A 138 1.82 8.67 9.14
N GLY A 139 0.90 8.91 8.21
CA GLY A 139 0.76 8.14 6.99
C GLY A 139 0.16 6.74 7.18
N ARG A 140 -0.49 6.47 8.33
CA ARG A 140 -1.24 5.23 8.55
C ARG A 140 -2.59 5.34 7.87
N LEU A 141 -2.92 4.33 7.07
CA LEU A 141 -4.18 4.26 6.34
C LEU A 141 -5.36 4.16 7.31
N ILE A 142 -6.30 5.10 7.20
CA ILE A 142 -7.55 5.13 7.96
C ILE A 142 -8.67 4.46 7.16
N ARG A 143 -8.87 4.89 5.92
CA ARG A 143 -9.95 4.41 5.03
C ARG A 143 -9.69 4.78 3.58
N ASN A 144 -10.48 4.23 2.67
CA ASN A 144 -10.50 4.64 1.27
C ASN A 144 -11.33 5.92 1.10
N LEU A 145 -11.00 6.76 0.12
CA LEU A 145 -11.79 7.96 -0.19
C LEU A 145 -13.21 7.64 -0.66
N ASP A 146 -13.38 6.51 -1.37
CA ASP A 146 -14.70 6.04 -1.84
C ASP A 146 -15.56 5.45 -0.72
N GLN A 147 -14.96 5.10 0.42
CA GLN A 147 -15.71 4.68 1.60
C GLN A 147 -16.15 5.94 2.34
N ARG A 148 -17.44 6.31 2.16
CA ARG A 148 -18.08 7.37 2.94
C ARG A 148 -17.87 7.11 4.44
N PRO A 149 -17.61 8.14 5.25
CA PRO A 149 -17.54 7.96 6.69
C PRO A 149 -18.84 7.29 7.18
N PRO A 150 -18.77 6.35 8.15
CA PRO A 150 -19.97 5.83 8.76
C PRO A 150 -20.78 7.03 9.28
N LYS A 151 -22.06 7.10 8.91
CA LYS A 151 -22.96 8.10 9.49
C LYS A 151 -22.94 7.89 11.01
N ALA A 152 -22.50 8.91 11.74
CA ALA A 152 -22.69 9.01 13.19
C ALA A 152 -24.19 9.05 13.51
#